data_AF-A0A7S1QS76-F1
#
_entry.id   AF-A0A7S1QS76-F1
#
_cell.length_a   1.000
_cell.length_b   1.000
_cell.length_c   1.000
_cell.angle_alpha   90.00
_cell.angle_beta   90.00
_cell.angle_gamma   90.00
#
_symmetry.space_group_name_H-M   'P 1'
#
loop_
_entity.id
_entity.type
_entity.pdbx_description
1 polymer ?
#
loop_
_entity_poly.entity_id
_entity_poly.type
_entity_poly.pdbx_seq_one_letter_code
_entity_poly.pdbx_strand_id
1 'polypeptide(L)'
;RYIGREDEGELADVHEPHEVDLHNARMLSPPASLDTRCFELRTHATAVKDFRDEEEVKTVYYKEIEALIKEATGAERVIVFDHTVRETTVAKLNSLQAGGASGAVLRVHTDYSDSSGPKRLRTLAESGGYTGVKLTDEERDEIMKRA
;
A
#
# COMPACT_ATOMS: atom_id res chain seq x y z
N ARG A 1 -3.48 -16.05 -6.94
CA ARG A 1 -4.85 -16.45 -6.50
C ARG A 1 -5.79 -15.28 -6.71
N TYR A 2 -6.87 -15.47 -7.45
CA TYR A 2 -7.83 -14.42 -7.77
C TYR A 2 -9.00 -14.44 -6.76
N ILE A 3 -9.53 -13.26 -6.42
CA ILE A 3 -10.65 -13.11 -5.47
C ILE A 3 -11.88 -13.83 -6.06
N GLY A 4 -12.55 -14.65 -5.25
CA GLY A 4 -13.79 -15.34 -5.64
C GLY A 4 -13.63 -16.58 -6.54
N ARG A 5 -12.41 -17.10 -6.73
CA ARG A 5 -12.17 -18.39 -7.42
C ARG A 5 -11.73 -19.48 -6.45
N GLU A 6 -12.04 -20.73 -6.81
CA GLU A 6 -11.48 -21.89 -6.12
C GLU A 6 -9.95 -21.90 -6.20
N ASP A 7 -9.32 -22.46 -5.18
CA ASP A 7 -7.86 -22.55 -5.10
C ASP A 7 -7.37 -23.63 -6.06
N GLU A 8 -7.02 -23.24 -7.29
CA GLU A 8 -6.50 -24.13 -8.34
C GLU A 8 -5.04 -24.56 -8.12
N GLY A 9 -4.46 -24.29 -6.93
CA GLY A 9 -3.07 -24.65 -6.60
C GLY A 9 -2.03 -23.68 -7.19
N GLU A 10 -0.78 -24.14 -7.28
CA GLU A 10 0.28 -23.40 -7.97
C GLU A 10 0.06 -23.50 -9.48
N LEU A 11 -0.75 -22.59 -10.02
CA LEU A 11 -0.80 -22.35 -11.44
C LEU A 11 0.53 -21.72 -11.86
N ALA A 12 1.17 -22.27 -12.89
CA ALA A 12 2.26 -21.59 -13.56
C ALA A 12 1.73 -20.25 -14.10
N ASP A 13 2.41 -19.15 -13.78
CA ASP A 13 2.06 -17.83 -14.33
C ASP A 13 2.28 -17.82 -15.85
N VAL A 14 1.24 -18.15 -16.61
CA VAL A 14 1.25 -18.04 -18.07
C VAL A 14 1.00 -16.59 -18.43
N HIS A 15 1.98 -15.95 -19.06
CA HIS A 15 1.88 -14.58 -19.54
C HIS A 15 1.55 -14.59 -21.02
N GLU A 16 0.40 -14.03 -21.37
CA GLU A 16 -0.02 -13.84 -22.76
C GLU A 16 -0.09 -12.33 -23.05
N PRO A 17 0.63 -11.83 -24.06
CA PRO A 17 0.53 -10.44 -24.44
C PRO A 17 -0.86 -10.14 -25.02
N HIS A 18 -1.46 -9.06 -24.55
CA HIS A 18 -2.74 -8.56 -25.04
C HIS A 18 -2.59 -7.11 -25.45
N GLU A 19 -3.17 -6.74 -26.59
CA GLU A 19 -3.34 -5.33 -26.94
C GLU A 19 -4.42 -4.72 -26.04
N VAL A 20 -4.10 -3.58 -25.44
CA VAL A 20 -5.00 -2.85 -24.54
C VAL A 20 -4.91 -1.36 -24.82
N ASP A 21 -6.03 -0.66 -24.69
CA ASP A 21 -6.06 0.79 -24.76
C ASP A 21 -5.55 1.39 -23.45
N LEU A 22 -4.51 2.24 -23.55
CA LEU A 22 -3.93 2.94 -22.42
C LEU A 22 -4.44 4.37 -22.37
N HIS A 23 -5.11 4.74 -21.28
CA HIS A 23 -5.63 6.08 -21.07
C HIS A 23 -4.89 6.82 -19.95
N ASN A 24 -4.71 8.13 -20.11
CA ASN A 24 -4.18 8.98 -19.05
C ASN A 24 -5.27 9.22 -17.99
N ALA A 25 -5.13 8.58 -16.83
CA ALA A 25 -6.11 8.67 -15.74
C ALA A 25 -6.39 10.11 -15.24
N ARG A 26 -5.45 11.05 -15.44
CA ARG A 26 -5.64 12.48 -15.09
C ARG A 26 -6.67 13.19 -15.98
N MET A 27 -7.01 12.60 -17.12
CA MET A 27 -7.92 13.16 -18.11
C MET A 27 -9.34 12.56 -18.02
N LEU A 28 -9.60 11.69 -17.05
CA LEU A 28 -10.90 11.04 -16.89
C LEU A 28 -11.99 12.06 -16.51
N SER A 29 -13.16 11.93 -17.12
CA SER A 29 -14.35 12.72 -16.82
C SER A 29 -15.58 11.80 -16.76
N PRO A 30 -16.21 11.60 -15.58
CA PRO A 30 -15.78 12.13 -14.28
C PRO A 30 -14.41 11.54 -13.84
N PRO A 31 -13.67 12.21 -12.94
CA PRO A 31 -12.44 11.67 -12.38
C PRO A 31 -12.66 10.29 -11.74
N ALA A 32 -11.62 9.47 -11.73
CA ALA A 32 -11.65 8.19 -11.01
C ALA A 32 -11.82 8.43 -9.50
N SER A 33 -12.70 7.64 -8.88
CA SER A 33 -12.85 7.56 -7.43
C SER A 33 -12.69 6.12 -6.96
N LEU A 34 -12.43 5.94 -5.67
CA LEU A 34 -12.35 4.62 -5.05
C LEU A 34 -13.59 3.75 -5.36
N ASP A 35 -14.79 4.33 -5.29
CA ASP A 35 -16.05 3.59 -5.52
C ASP A 35 -16.31 3.22 -6.98
N THR A 36 -15.73 3.96 -7.93
CA THR A 36 -16.01 3.79 -9.36
C THR A 36 -14.95 3.01 -10.10
N ARG A 37 -13.68 3.15 -9.69
CA ARG A 37 -12.52 2.61 -10.39
C ARG A 37 -11.53 1.90 -9.48
N CYS A 38 -11.82 1.77 -8.18
CA CYS A 38 -10.94 1.18 -7.18
C CYS A 38 -9.59 1.92 -7.01
N PHE A 39 -9.48 3.14 -7.54
CA PHE A 39 -8.35 4.04 -7.34
C PHE A 39 -8.82 5.48 -7.47
N GLU A 40 -8.07 6.40 -6.87
CA GLU A 40 -8.35 7.83 -6.92
C GLU A 40 -7.04 8.61 -7.08
N LEU A 41 -7.10 9.71 -7.83
CA LEU A 41 -5.97 10.63 -7.97
C LEU A 41 -6.24 11.89 -7.15
N ARG A 42 -5.41 12.13 -6.13
CA ARG A 42 -5.45 13.35 -5.33
C ARG A 42 -4.17 14.16 -5.50
N THR A 43 -4.33 15.46 -5.64
CA THR A 43 -3.21 16.40 -5.49
C THR A 43 -3.01 16.67 -4.01
N HIS A 44 -1.82 16.40 -3.50
CA HIS A 44 -1.47 16.61 -2.11
C HIS A 44 -0.11 17.28 -2.03
N ALA A 45 -0.04 18.43 -1.36
CA ALA A 45 1.21 19.12 -1.10
C ALA A 45 1.79 18.57 0.21
N THR A 46 3.04 18.13 0.17
CA THR A 46 3.75 17.59 1.34
C THR A 46 4.75 18.61 1.87
N ALA A 47 4.93 18.63 3.19
CA ALA A 47 5.99 19.41 3.84
C ALA A 47 7.35 18.67 3.87
N VAL A 48 7.40 17.40 3.47
CA VAL A 48 8.64 16.61 3.35
C VAL A 48 9.57 17.25 2.33
N LYS A 49 10.84 17.41 2.72
CA LYS A 49 11.88 18.00 1.88
C LYS A 49 12.76 16.95 1.24
N ASP A 50 13.08 15.88 1.97
CA ASP A 50 13.88 14.76 1.48
C ASP A 50 13.26 13.42 1.88
N PHE A 51 12.74 12.70 0.89
CA PHE A 51 12.20 11.35 1.08
C PHE A 51 13.24 10.29 1.46
N ARG A 52 14.54 10.64 1.49
CA ARG A 52 15.60 9.79 2.04
C ARG A 52 15.84 10.01 3.53
N ASP A 53 15.32 11.09 4.11
CA ASP A 53 15.33 11.27 5.55
C ASP A 53 14.19 10.44 6.16
N GLU A 54 14.57 9.28 6.70
CA GLU A 54 13.63 8.34 7.32
C GLU A 54 12.85 8.99 8.49
N GLU A 55 13.48 9.90 9.24
CA GLU A 55 12.82 10.58 10.35
C GLU A 55 11.83 11.65 9.85
N GLU A 56 12.17 12.38 8.79
CA GLU A 56 11.22 13.30 8.15
C GLU A 56 10.00 12.55 7.60
N VAL A 57 10.22 11.42 6.91
CA VAL A 57 9.13 10.57 6.41
C VAL A 57 8.23 10.08 7.55
N LYS A 58 8.82 9.57 8.64
CA LYS A 58 8.04 9.08 9.79
C LYS A 58 7.28 10.18 10.51
N THR A 59 7.89 11.34 10.71
CA THR A 59 7.34 12.39 11.58
C THR A 59 6.41 13.35 10.86
N VAL A 60 6.56 13.49 9.54
CA VAL A 60 5.78 14.39 8.67
C VAL A 60 4.90 13.58 7.73
N TYR A 61 5.50 12.80 6.82
CA TYR A 61 4.77 12.18 5.71
C TYR A 61 3.69 11.20 6.16
N TYR A 62 3.97 10.40 7.18
CA TYR A 62 2.98 9.45 7.70
C TYR A 62 1.72 10.14 8.18
N LYS A 63 1.83 11.26 8.90
CA LYS A 63 0.67 12.01 9.38
C LYS A 63 -0.14 12.60 8.24
N GLU A 64 0.56 13.12 7.23
CA GLU A 64 -0.05 13.64 6.01
C GLU A 64 -0.85 12.56 5.27
N ILE A 65 -0.26 11.38 5.07
CA ILE A 65 -0.88 10.25 4.38
C ILE A 65 -2.01 9.62 5.20
N GLU A 66 -1.85 9.49 6.52
CA GLU A 66 -2.94 9.05 7.39
C GLU A 66 -4.16 9.96 7.29
N ALA A 67 -3.96 11.28 7.34
CA ALA A 67 -5.05 12.23 7.18
C ALA A 67 -5.70 12.13 5.79
N LEU A 68 -4.88 12.05 4.73
CA LEU A 68 -5.36 11.94 3.35
C LEU A 68 -6.19 10.66 3.14
N ILE A 69 -5.73 9.52 3.64
CA ILE A 69 -6.45 8.24 3.51
C ILE A 69 -7.74 8.29 4.33
N LYS A 70 -7.72 8.81 5.57
CA LYS A 70 -8.94 8.97 6.38
C LYS A 70 -9.98 9.83 5.68
N GLU A 71 -9.57 10.96 5.11
CA GLU A 71 -10.46 11.84 4.35
C GLU A 71 -11.05 11.14 3.12
N ALA A 72 -10.22 10.41 2.36
CA ALA A 72 -10.66 9.75 1.13
C ALA A 72 -11.56 8.54 1.37
N THR A 73 -11.35 7.81 2.47
CA THR A 73 -12.02 6.52 2.73
C THR A 73 -13.09 6.58 3.83
N GLY A 74 -13.08 7.61 4.67
CA GLY A 74 -13.89 7.64 5.90
C GLY A 74 -13.41 6.68 7.00
N ALA A 75 -12.21 6.10 6.86
CA ALA A 75 -11.69 5.16 7.85
C ALA A 75 -11.55 5.79 9.24
N GLU A 76 -11.97 5.06 10.27
CA GLU A 76 -11.81 5.47 11.68
C GLU A 76 -10.33 5.56 12.07
N ARG A 77 -9.53 4.61 11.58
CA ARG A 77 -8.09 4.50 11.85
C ARG A 77 -7.33 4.15 10.57
N VAL A 78 -6.16 4.75 10.42
CA VAL A 78 -5.17 4.42 9.39
C VAL A 78 -3.86 4.22 10.13
N ILE A 79 -3.16 3.13 9.80
CA ILE A 79 -1.91 2.74 10.45
C ILE A 79 -0.89 2.51 9.35
N VAL A 80 0.13 3.35 9.30
CA VAL A 80 1.30 3.07 8.46
C VAL A 80 2.16 2.03 9.18
N PHE A 81 2.59 0.99 8.48
CA PHE A 81 3.37 -0.11 9.07
C PHE A 81 4.72 -0.34 8.40
N ASP A 82 4.86 0.00 7.12
CA ASP A 82 6.11 0.08 6.40
C ASP A 82 6.04 1.16 5.31
N HIS A 83 7.21 1.49 4.75
CA HIS A 83 7.30 2.20 3.49
C HIS A 83 8.52 1.67 2.71
N THR A 84 8.51 1.86 1.40
CA THR A 84 9.65 1.55 0.54
C THR A 84 9.95 2.77 -0.31
N VAL A 85 11.17 3.30 -0.20
CA VAL A 85 11.67 4.34 -1.12
C VAL A 85 12.05 3.66 -2.44
N ARG A 86 11.56 4.16 -3.57
CA ARG A 86 11.85 3.62 -4.90
C ARG A 86 12.60 4.61 -5.77
N GLU A 87 13.63 4.13 -6.45
CA GLU A 87 14.45 4.92 -7.37
C GLU A 87 14.68 4.17 -8.68
N THR A 88 14.46 4.85 -9.81
CA THR A 88 14.59 4.26 -11.15
C THR A 88 16.05 3.92 -11.51
N THR A 89 17.01 4.52 -10.84
CA THR A 89 18.45 4.27 -11.01
C THR A 89 18.93 3.02 -10.27
N VAL A 90 18.13 2.47 -9.35
CA VAL A 90 18.48 1.28 -8.58
C VAL A 90 18.02 0.03 -9.32
N ALA A 91 18.97 -0.83 -9.69
CA ALA A 91 18.67 -2.08 -10.39
C ALA A 91 18.10 -3.18 -9.45
N LYS A 92 18.41 -3.12 -8.15
CA LYS A 92 17.98 -4.14 -7.18
C LYS A 92 16.54 -3.88 -6.74
N LEU A 93 15.65 -4.83 -7.01
CA LEU A 93 14.21 -4.71 -6.69
C LEU A 93 13.89 -4.62 -5.20
N ASN A 94 14.73 -5.23 -4.35
CA ASN A 94 14.54 -5.26 -2.90
C ASN A 94 15.86 -4.88 -2.22
N SER A 95 15.98 -3.63 -1.77
CA SER A 95 17.03 -3.26 -0.83
C SER A 95 16.62 -3.69 0.58
N LEU A 96 17.51 -4.42 1.27
CA LEU A 96 17.32 -4.82 2.67
C LEU A 96 18.06 -3.88 3.63
N GLN A 97 18.68 -2.81 3.11
CA GLN A 97 19.39 -1.82 3.91
C GLN A 97 18.42 -0.73 4.37
N ALA A 98 18.47 -0.39 5.66
CA ALA A 98 17.77 0.78 6.20
C ALA A 98 18.21 2.05 5.43
N GLY A 99 17.24 2.86 5.00
CA GLY A 99 17.46 4.03 4.14
C GLY A 99 17.83 3.71 2.67
N GLY A 100 17.87 2.45 2.26
CA GLY A 100 18.21 2.06 0.90
C GLY A 100 16.99 2.10 -0.04
N ALA A 101 17.14 2.71 -1.21
CA ALA A 101 16.11 2.68 -2.24
C ALA A 101 16.04 1.34 -2.97
N SER A 102 14.84 0.99 -3.43
CA SER A 102 14.57 -0.20 -4.24
C SER A 102 14.25 0.20 -5.69
N GLY A 103 14.54 -0.70 -6.64
CA GLY A 103 14.18 -0.48 -8.04
C GLY A 103 12.68 -0.40 -8.29
N ALA A 104 12.31 0.11 -9.46
CA ALA A 104 10.92 0.12 -9.90
C ALA A 104 10.41 -1.32 -10.11
N VAL A 105 9.20 -1.62 -9.63
CA VAL A 105 8.56 -2.92 -9.90
C VAL A 105 8.02 -2.89 -11.32
N LEU A 106 8.36 -3.92 -12.09
CA LEU A 106 8.01 -4.00 -13.51
C LEU A 106 6.65 -4.69 -13.76
N ARG A 107 6.02 -5.21 -12.71
CA ARG A 107 4.80 -6.00 -12.79
C ARG A 107 3.72 -5.43 -11.90
N VAL A 108 2.51 -5.34 -12.44
CA VAL A 108 1.30 -5.11 -11.64
C VAL A 108 1.12 -6.31 -10.72
N HIS A 109 0.91 -6.04 -9.44
CA HIS A 109 0.67 -7.05 -8.43
C HIS A 109 -0.28 -6.48 -7.39
N THR A 110 -0.96 -7.37 -6.67
CA THR A 110 -1.72 -7.04 -5.48
C THR A 110 -1.05 -7.73 -4.31
N ASP A 111 -0.66 -6.97 -3.29
CA ASP A 111 0.05 -7.52 -2.13
C ASP A 111 -0.86 -8.33 -1.21
N TYR A 112 -2.16 -8.03 -1.22
CA TYR A 112 -3.13 -8.58 -0.27
C TYR A 112 -4.33 -9.22 -0.96
N SER A 113 -4.79 -10.31 -0.38
CA SER A 113 -6.08 -10.96 -0.65
C SER A 113 -6.93 -10.91 0.62
N ASP A 114 -8.20 -11.30 0.50
CA ASP A 114 -9.13 -11.43 1.63
C ASP A 114 -8.59 -12.30 2.77
N SER A 115 -7.71 -13.25 2.45
CA SER A 115 -7.07 -14.12 3.45
C SER A 115 -5.72 -13.58 3.95
N SER A 116 -4.90 -12.96 3.09
CA SER A 116 -3.56 -12.48 3.47
C SER A 116 -3.58 -11.13 4.16
N GLY A 117 -4.52 -10.24 3.83
CA GLY A 117 -4.67 -8.91 4.45
C GLY A 117 -4.91 -8.99 5.96
N PRO A 118 -5.97 -9.68 6.44
CA PRO A 118 -6.22 -9.84 7.86
C PRO A 118 -5.09 -10.57 8.60
N LYS A 119 -4.42 -11.51 7.93
CA LYS A 119 -3.24 -12.19 8.49
C LYS A 119 -2.08 -11.21 8.67
N ARG A 120 -1.82 -10.35 7.70
CA ARG A 120 -0.78 -9.31 7.78
C ARG A 120 -1.07 -8.34 8.90
N LEU A 121 -2.32 -7.90 9.06
CA LEU A 121 -2.74 -7.03 10.16
C LEU A 121 -2.41 -7.65 11.52
N ARG A 122 -2.73 -8.94 11.73
CA ARG A 122 -2.39 -9.65 12.97
C ARG A 122 -0.88 -9.69 13.22
N THR A 123 -0.09 -10.05 12.21
CA THR A 123 1.38 -10.07 12.33
C THR A 123 1.93 -8.69 12.69
N LEU A 124 1.42 -7.63 12.07
CA LEU A 124 1.85 -6.26 12.34
C LEU A 124 1.46 -5.78 13.75
N ALA A 125 0.27 -6.17 14.23
CA ALA A 125 -0.16 -5.88 15.60
C ALA A 125 0.80 -6.48 16.64
N GLU A 126 1.26 -7.72 16.40
CA GLU A 126 2.17 -8.44 17.28
C GLU A 126 3.62 -7.93 17.20
N SER A 127 4.14 -7.75 15.98
CA SER A 127 5.55 -7.36 15.78
C SER A 127 5.79 -5.87 16.02
N GLY A 128 4.75 -5.04 15.91
CA GLY A 128 4.86 -3.61 15.61
C GLY A 128 5.32 -3.42 14.15
N GLY A 129 4.83 -2.38 13.48
CA GLY A 129 5.39 -1.92 12.21
C GLY A 129 6.73 -1.19 12.41
N TYR A 130 7.40 -0.77 11.33
CA TYR A 130 8.54 0.16 11.37
C TYR A 130 8.22 1.49 12.07
N THR A 131 6.93 1.75 12.29
CA THR A 131 6.35 2.93 12.90
C THR A 131 6.22 2.85 14.41
N GLY A 132 6.54 1.69 15.01
CA GLY A 132 6.46 1.49 16.45
C GLY A 132 5.03 1.45 17.01
N VAL A 133 4.00 1.55 16.16
CA VAL A 133 2.61 1.33 16.56
C VAL A 133 2.44 -0.15 16.88
N LYS A 134 2.45 -0.46 18.18
CA LYS A 134 1.99 -1.74 18.71
C LYS A 134 0.53 -1.56 19.08
N LEU A 135 -0.35 -2.20 18.32
CA LEU A 135 -1.73 -2.33 18.76
C LEU A 135 -1.72 -3.19 20.03
N THR A 136 -2.50 -2.79 21.02
CA THR A 136 -2.78 -3.68 22.15
C THR A 136 -3.55 -4.90 21.65
N ASP A 137 -3.50 -6.02 22.38
CA ASP A 137 -4.29 -7.21 22.05
C ASP A 137 -5.80 -6.88 21.95
N GLU A 138 -6.26 -5.95 22.78
CA GLU A 138 -7.64 -5.46 22.81
C GLU A 138 -8.00 -4.66 21.55
N GLU A 139 -7.15 -3.71 21.13
CA GLU A 139 -7.35 -2.96 19.89
C GLU A 139 -7.30 -3.85 18.66
N ARG A 140 -6.40 -4.85 18.65
CA ARG A 140 -6.33 -5.85 17.58
C ARG A 140 -7.66 -6.62 17.51
N ASP A 141 -8.12 -7.16 18.62
CA ASP A 141 -9.33 -7.98 18.66
C ASP A 141 -10.57 -7.16 18.30
N GLU A 142 -10.62 -5.87 18.66
CA GLU A 142 -11.68 -4.97 18.24
C GLU A 142 -11.67 -4.71 16.73
N ILE A 143 -10.51 -4.39 16.14
CA ILE A 143 -10.39 -4.18 14.68
C ILE A 143 -10.76 -5.47 13.92
N MET A 144 -10.29 -6.62 14.40
CA MET A 144 -10.56 -7.92 13.80
C MET A 144 -12.02 -8.37 13.89
N LYS A 145 -12.80 -7.88 14.85
CA LYS A 145 -14.25 -8.16 14.94
C LYS A 145 -15.08 -7.41 13.90
N ARG A 146 -14.55 -6.30 13.38
CA ARG A 146 -15.25 -5.40 12.45
C ARG A 146 -14.81 -5.59 10.98
N ALA A 147 -13.72 -6.33 10.75
CA ALA A 147 -13.17 -6.66 9.43
C ALA A 147 -13.68 -8.01 8.92
#